data_AF-D3HLH7-F1
#
_entry.id   AF-D3HLH7-F1
#
_cell.length_a   1.000
_cell.length_b   1.000
_cell.length_c   1.000
_cell.angle_alpha   90.00
_cell.angle_beta   90.00
_cell.angle_gamma   90.00
#
_symmetry.space_group_name_H-M   'P 1'
#
loop_
_entity.id
_entity.type
_entity.pdbx_description
1 polymer ?
#
loop_
_entity_poly.entity_id
_entity_poly.type
_entity_poly.pdbx_seq_one_letter_code
_entity_poly.pdbx_strand_id
1 'polypeptide(L)'
;MSNIHLIPRLIRLRDAPTYVGMDRHRFNKDVRPNLIEIPMGTQGVAFDRLDLDAWVDDYIQCSGRPAAVKSRSLELWDEKERQGCKSVAASGVLIKRSSDDDFAKALVLTTSKRRKSISQGVSKR
;
A
#
# COMPACT_ATOMS: atom_id res chain seq x y z
N MET A 1 45.43 -17.32 12.05
CA MET A 1 45.32 -17.37 10.57
C MET A 1 44.03 -16.65 10.21
N SER A 2 44.11 -15.47 9.60
CA SER A 2 42.94 -14.70 9.19
C SER A 2 42.30 -15.39 7.98
N ASN A 3 41.09 -15.93 8.17
CA ASN A 3 40.30 -16.44 7.05
C ASN A 3 39.82 -15.25 6.21
N ILE A 4 40.43 -15.07 5.04
CA ILE A 4 40.00 -14.07 4.07
C ILE A 4 38.73 -14.63 3.40
N HIS A 5 37.57 -14.09 3.76
CA HIS A 5 36.31 -14.38 3.09
C HIS A 5 36.20 -13.53 1.82
N LEU A 6 36.62 -14.11 0.69
CA LEU A 6 36.45 -13.49 -0.62
C LEU A 6 34.99 -13.67 -1.05
N ILE A 7 34.25 -12.57 -1.10
CA ILE A 7 32.89 -12.57 -1.68
C ILE A 7 33.04 -12.65 -3.21
N PRO A 8 32.42 -13.64 -3.87
CA PRO A 8 32.44 -13.73 -5.32
C PRO A 8 31.87 -12.47 -5.97
N ARG A 9 32.48 -12.02 -7.06
CA ARG A 9 31.95 -10.89 -7.83
C ARG A 9 30.64 -11.24 -8.53
N LEU A 10 30.56 -12.46 -9.06
CA LEU A 10 29.35 -12.99 -9.68
C LEU A 10 28.58 -13.86 -8.69
N ILE A 11 27.34 -13.48 -8.41
CA ILE A 11 26.42 -14.19 -7.52
C ILE A 11 25.41 -14.96 -8.37
N ARG A 12 25.28 -16.26 -8.14
CA ARG A 12 24.31 -17.10 -8.87
C ARG A 12 22.89 -16.72 -8.51
N LEU A 13 21.94 -16.93 -9.44
CA LEU A 13 20.50 -16.72 -9.20
C LEU A 13 19.98 -17.43 -7.94
N ARG A 14 20.57 -18.56 -7.55
CA ARG A 14 20.21 -19.27 -6.31
C ARG A 14 20.54 -18.45 -5.05
N ASP A 15 21.67 -17.76 -5.06
CA ASP A 15 22.25 -17.13 -3.88
C ASP A 15 21.94 -15.61 -3.85
N ALA A 16 21.57 -15.01 -4.98
CA ALA A 16 21.24 -13.58 -5.11
C ALA A 16 20.06 -13.12 -4.24
N PRO A 17 18.93 -13.86 -4.14
CA PRO A 17 17.83 -13.48 -3.25
C PRO A 17 18.26 -13.44 -1.77
N THR A 18 19.09 -14.40 -1.37
CA THR A 18 19.64 -14.48 0.00
C THR A 18 20.60 -13.32 0.28
N TYR A 19 21.42 -12.93 -0.71
CA TYR A 19 22.34 -11.79 -0.57
C TYR A 19 21.61 -10.49 -0.25
N VAL A 20 20.51 -10.21 -0.96
CA VAL A 20 19.72 -8.99 -0.73
C VAL A 20 18.74 -9.12 0.46
N GLY A 21 18.58 -10.33 1.00
CA GLY A 21 17.67 -10.59 2.13
C GLY A 21 16.19 -10.58 1.74
N MET A 22 15.85 -11.02 0.53
CA MET A 22 14.48 -11.05 0.02
C MET A 22 14.05 -12.45 -0.44
N ASP A 23 12.74 -12.66 -0.55
CA ASP A 23 12.22 -13.93 -1.06
C ASP A 23 12.44 -14.06 -2.58
N ARG A 24 12.51 -15.31 -3.04
CA ARG A 24 12.79 -15.65 -4.45
C ARG A 24 11.75 -15.10 -5.42
N HIS A 25 10.48 -14.98 -5.01
CA HIS A 25 9.41 -14.52 -5.89
C HIS A 25 9.47 -13.01 -6.07
N ARG A 26 9.68 -12.24 -4.99
CA ARG A 26 9.92 -10.79 -5.09
C ARG A 26 11.19 -10.48 -5.84
N PHE A 27 12.28 -11.22 -5.60
CA PHE A 27 13.52 -11.04 -6.36
C PHE A 27 13.28 -11.18 -7.87
N ASN A 28 12.60 -12.24 -8.29
CA ASN A 28 12.32 -12.48 -9.72
C ASN A 28 11.39 -11.44 -10.35
N LYS A 29 10.54 -10.77 -9.56
CA LYS A 29 9.59 -9.78 -10.06
C LYS A 29 10.19 -8.37 -10.08
N ASP A 30 10.91 -7.99 -9.04
CA ASP A 30 11.29 -6.60 -8.78
C ASP A 30 12.77 -6.33 -9.09
N VAL A 31 13.65 -7.31 -8.85
CA VAL A 31 15.11 -7.14 -9.03
C VAL A 31 15.54 -7.63 -10.40
N ARG A 32 15.18 -8.87 -10.74
CA ARG A 32 15.65 -9.56 -11.94
C ARG A 32 15.43 -8.78 -13.25
N PRO A 33 14.29 -8.10 -13.49
CA PRO A 33 14.10 -7.33 -14.73
C PRO A 33 15.02 -6.10 -14.85
N ASN A 34 15.55 -5.62 -13.73
CA ASN A 34 16.37 -4.40 -13.65
C ASN A 34 17.87 -4.70 -13.63
N LEU A 35 18.26 -5.99 -13.61
CA LEU A 35 19.66 -6.41 -13.59
C LEU A 35 20.08 -7.04 -14.92
N ILE A 36 21.38 -6.95 -15.20
CA ILE A 36 21.98 -7.63 -16.35
C ILE A 36 22.19 -9.11 -16.00
N GLU A 37 21.51 -10.00 -16.71
CA GLU A 37 21.70 -11.45 -16.58
C GLU A 37 22.98 -11.89 -17.30
N ILE A 38 23.93 -12.42 -16.54
CA ILE A 38 25.18 -12.98 -17.08
C ILE A 38 25.01 -14.50 -17.17
N PRO A 39 24.92 -15.09 -18.38
CA PRO A 39 24.83 -16.53 -18.53
C PRO A 39 26.14 -17.19 -18.09
N MET A 40 26.01 -18.19 -17.23
CA MET A 40 27.09 -19.01 -16.68
C MET A 40 26.90 -20.45 -17.16
N GLY A 41 27.47 -20.75 -18.33
CA GLY A 41 27.34 -22.05 -18.99
C GLY A 41 25.94 -22.26 -19.59
N THR A 42 25.50 -23.53 -19.62
CA THR A 42 24.27 -23.93 -20.34
C THR A 42 22.97 -23.58 -19.62
N GLN A 43 22.98 -23.55 -18.28
CA GLN A 43 21.77 -23.36 -17.46
C GLN A 43 21.96 -22.38 -16.29
N GLY A 44 23.19 -21.93 -16.05
CA GLY A 44 23.47 -21.00 -14.95
C GLY A 44 23.19 -19.56 -15.37
N VAL A 45 22.65 -18.77 -14.45
CA VAL A 45 22.58 -17.32 -14.55
C VAL A 45 23.22 -16.74 -13.29
N ALA A 46 24.05 -15.72 -13.46
CA ALA A 46 24.66 -14.96 -12.39
C ALA A 46 24.47 -13.46 -12.61
N PHE A 47 24.64 -12.71 -11.52
CA PHE A 47 24.55 -11.26 -11.47
C PHE A 47 25.84 -10.70 -10.90
N ASP A 48 26.26 -9.52 -11.33
CA ASP A 48 27.35 -8.81 -10.64
C ASP A 48 26.83 -8.29 -9.29
N ARG A 49 27.67 -8.42 -8.27
CA ARG A 49 27.41 -7.88 -6.94
C ARG A 49 27.25 -6.36 -6.97
N LEU A 50 28.03 -5.66 -7.79
CA LEU A 50 27.93 -4.21 -7.88
C LEU A 50 26.58 -3.75 -8.45
N ASP A 51 26.03 -4.50 -9.40
CA ASP A 51 24.72 -4.19 -9.97
C ASP A 51 23.60 -4.45 -8.93
N LEU A 52 23.74 -5.52 -8.15
CA LEU A 52 22.85 -5.80 -7.02
C LEU A 52 22.91 -4.68 -5.97
N ASP A 53 24.10 -4.25 -5.59
CA ASP A 53 24.31 -3.19 -4.60
C ASP A 53 23.73 -1.85 -5.11
N ALA A 54 23.96 -1.50 -6.38
CA ALA A 54 23.40 -0.29 -7.00
C ALA A 54 21.86 -0.31 -7.02
N TRP A 55 21.26 -1.46 -7.35
CA TRP A 55 19.82 -1.61 -7.29
C TRP A 55 19.28 -1.46 -5.85
N VAL A 56 20.00 -1.99 -4.86
CA VAL A 56 19.63 -1.84 -3.45
C VAL A 56 19.72 -0.39 -3.01
N ASP A 57 20.74 0.36 -3.44
CA ASP A 57 20.87 1.78 -3.13
C ASP A 57 19.70 2.58 -3.70
N ASP A 58 19.33 2.33 -4.96
CA ASP A 58 18.16 2.93 -5.60
C ASP A 58 16.86 2.54 -4.88
N TYR A 59 16.74 1.28 -4.47
CA TYR A 59 15.61 0.78 -3.69
C TYR A 59 15.52 1.49 -2.34
N ILE A 60 16.63 1.70 -1.64
CA ILE A 60 16.68 2.43 -0.36
C ILE A 60 16.30 3.89 -0.57
N GLN A 61 16.73 4.54 -1.66
CA GLN A 61 16.34 5.92 -1.94
C GLN A 61 14.84 6.05 -2.24
N CYS A 62 14.26 5.09 -2.97
CA CYS A 62 12.84 5.11 -3.35
C CYS A 62 11.90 4.66 -2.22
N SER A 63 12.31 3.65 -1.44
CA SER A 63 11.48 3.01 -0.42
C SER A 63 11.83 3.44 1.01
N GLY A 64 12.97 4.11 1.18
CA GLY A 64 13.48 4.58 2.46
C GLY A 64 12.59 5.66 3.04
N ARG A 65 11.57 5.24 3.78
CA ARG A 65 11.05 6.09 4.86
C ARG A 65 12.09 6.05 5.97
N PRO A 66 12.73 7.18 6.33
CA PRO A 66 13.65 7.19 7.45
C PRO A 66 12.86 6.72 8.69
N ALA A 67 13.27 5.59 9.26
CA ALA A 67 12.58 5.02 10.42
C ALA A 67 12.59 5.93 11.66
N ALA A 68 13.31 7.06 11.63
CA ALA A 68 13.60 7.86 12.81
C ALA A 68 13.83 9.38 12.65
N VAL A 69 13.69 10.03 11.49
CA VAL A 69 14.24 11.41 11.36
C VAL A 69 13.23 12.56 11.51
N LYS A 70 11.91 12.33 11.45
CA LYS A 70 10.94 13.39 11.80
C LYS A 70 9.75 12.76 12.51
N SER A 71 9.69 12.88 13.83
CA SER A 71 8.60 12.41 14.70
C SER A 71 8.42 10.88 14.85
N ARG A 72 9.43 10.17 15.39
CA ARG A 72 9.07 9.45 16.62
C ARG A 72 9.04 10.52 17.69
N SER A 73 7.93 11.24 17.75
CA SER A 73 7.61 12.04 18.91
C SER A 73 7.87 11.13 20.10
N LEU A 74 8.67 11.64 21.01
CA LEU A 74 8.91 11.10 22.33
C LEU A 74 7.62 11.23 23.18
N GLU A 75 6.46 11.13 22.54
CA GLU A 75 5.18 11.04 23.19
C GLU A 75 4.95 9.56 23.42
N LEU A 76 5.23 9.19 24.67
CA LEU A 76 4.61 8.05 25.34
C LEU A 76 3.28 7.71 24.69
N TRP A 77 3.10 6.44 24.34
CA TRP A 77 1.81 5.84 24.07
C TRP A 77 0.89 5.81 25.31
N ASP A 78 1.04 6.76 26.24
CA ASP A 78 0.22 6.88 27.44
C ASP A 78 -0.69 8.11 27.35
N GLU A 79 -1.88 7.78 26.86
CA GLU A 79 -3.16 8.12 27.48
C GLU A 79 -3.85 9.47 27.18
N LYS A 80 -5.16 9.30 26.90
CA LYS A 80 -6.28 10.28 26.81
C LYS A 80 -6.33 11.07 25.50
N GLU A 81 -7.34 10.97 24.65
CA GLU A 81 -8.78 10.72 24.87
C GLU A 81 -9.38 9.99 23.65
N ARG A 82 -10.44 9.20 23.88
CA ARG A 82 -11.33 8.78 22.79
C ARG A 82 -12.03 10.01 22.23
N GLN A 83 -11.47 10.61 21.20
CA GLN A 83 -12.20 11.58 20.39
C GLN A 83 -13.27 10.83 19.60
N GLY A 84 -14.51 10.96 20.08
CA GLY A 84 -15.68 10.38 19.44
C GLY A 84 -15.70 10.72 17.95
N CYS A 85 -15.91 9.70 17.13
CA CYS A 85 -16.09 9.85 15.70
C CYS A 85 -17.15 10.94 15.44
N LYS A 86 -16.73 12.14 15.04
CA LYS A 86 -17.62 13.03 14.31
C LYS A 86 -17.74 12.40 12.93
N SER A 87 -18.79 11.62 12.72
CA SER A 87 -19.19 11.18 11.38
C SER A 87 -19.56 12.43 10.59
N VAL A 88 -18.57 13.07 9.98
CA VAL A 88 -18.82 13.99 8.88
C VAL A 88 -19.30 13.09 7.74
N ALA A 89 -20.55 13.29 7.32
CA ALA A 89 -21.13 12.57 6.20
C ALA A 89 -20.33 12.91 4.94
N ALA A 90 -19.33 12.09 4.64
CA ALA A 90 -18.63 12.13 3.37
C ALA A 90 -19.61 11.63 2.30
N SER A 91 -20.08 12.56 1.47
CA SER A 91 -20.86 12.22 0.28
C SER A 91 -19.95 11.45 -0.67
N GLY A 92 -20.13 10.12 -0.73
CA GLY A 92 -19.41 9.27 -1.67
C GLY A 92 -19.78 9.67 -3.10
N VAL A 93 -18.79 10.02 -3.92
CA VAL A 93 -18.99 10.25 -5.35
C VAL A 93 -19.23 8.91 -6.02
N LEU A 94 -20.48 8.66 -6.40
CA LEU A 94 -20.92 7.45 -7.06
C LEU A 94 -20.58 7.57 -8.55
N ILE A 95 -19.60 6.78 -9.01
CA ILE A 95 -19.04 6.84 -10.38
C ILE A 95 -19.98 6.16 -11.42
N LYS A 96 -21.16 5.69 -11.01
CA LYS A 96 -22.12 5.10 -11.95
C LYS A 96 -22.87 6.22 -12.66
N ARG A 97 -22.87 6.17 -13.99
CA ARG A 97 -23.73 7.03 -14.81
C ARG A 97 -25.20 6.72 -14.46
N SER A 98 -25.87 7.65 -13.79
CA SER A 98 -27.33 7.62 -13.64
C SER A 98 -27.97 8.12 -14.93
N SER A 99 -29.10 7.52 -15.32
CA SER A 99 -29.90 8.03 -16.44
C SER A 99 -30.68 9.29 -16.00
N ASP A 100 -31.04 10.14 -16.96
CA ASP A 100 -31.79 11.39 -16.69
C ASP A 100 -33.14 11.14 -16.00
N ASP A 101 -33.75 9.96 -16.23
CA ASP A 101 -34.99 9.53 -15.58
C ASP A 101 -34.85 9.36 -14.06
N ASP A 102 -33.70 8.87 -13.59
CA ASP A 102 -33.45 8.69 -12.16
C ASP A 102 -33.36 10.05 -11.43
N PHE A 103 -32.79 11.06 -12.11
CA PHE A 103 -32.70 12.42 -11.59
C PHE A 103 -34.08 13.09 -11.49
N ALA A 104 -34.93 12.94 -12.52
CA ALA A 104 -36.29 13.47 -12.51
C ALA A 104 -37.12 12.88 -11.36
N LYS A 105 -36.97 11.58 -11.11
CA LYS A 105 -37.68 10.88 -10.02
C LYS A 105 -37.23 11.36 -8.63
N ALA A 106 -35.94 11.61 -8.44
CA ALA A 106 -35.40 12.17 -7.21
C ALA A 106 -35.90 13.61 -6.96
N LEU A 107 -35.96 14.44 -8.01
CA LEU A 107 -36.46 15.81 -7.90
C LEU A 107 -37.93 15.86 -7.46
N VAL A 108 -38.77 14.97 -7.99
CA VAL A 108 -40.18 14.85 -7.58
C VAL A 108 -40.31 14.44 -6.11
N LEU A 109 -39.47 13.51 -5.63
CA LEU A 109 -39.47 13.12 -4.22
C LEU A 109 -39.09 14.28 -3.29
N THR A 110 -38.04 15.04 -3.65
CA THR A 110 -37.56 16.16 -2.82
C THR A 110 -38.52 17.35 -2.79
N THR A 111 -39.22 17.62 -3.90
CA THR A 111 -40.18 18.73 -3.99
C THR A 111 -41.58 18.35 -3.50
N SER A 112 -41.86 17.06 -3.32
CA SER A 112 -43.14 16.60 -2.79
C SER A 112 -43.36 17.07 -1.35
N LYS A 113 -44.41 17.88 -1.15
CA LYS A 113 -44.82 18.39 0.15
C LYS A 113 -45.23 17.22 1.06
N ARG A 114 -44.43 16.94 2.09
CA ARG A 114 -44.69 15.93 3.12
C ARG A 114 -46.11 16.09 3.68
N ARG A 115 -46.97 15.09 3.49
CA ARG A 115 -48.33 15.08 4.07
C ARG A 115 -48.24 14.96 5.60
N LYS A 116 -48.94 15.83 6.33
CA LYS A 116 -49.12 15.73 7.78
C LYS A 116 -49.91 14.45 8.08
N SER A 117 -49.30 13.50 8.78
CA SER A 117 -50.03 12.42 9.43
C SER A 117 -50.81 13.01 10.61
N ILE A 118 -52.14 12.98 10.53
CA ILE A 118 -52.99 13.21 11.70
C ILE A 118 -53.09 11.87 12.43
N SER A 119 -52.34 11.71 13.52
CA SER A 119 -52.56 10.61 14.45
C SER A 119 -53.81 10.93 15.28
N GLN A 120 -54.93 10.25 15.02
CA GLN A 120 -56.05 10.25 15.97
C GLN A 120 -55.66 9.40 17.18
N GLY A 121 -55.46 10.06 18.32
CA GLY A 121 -55.36 9.39 19.61
C GLY A 121 -56.76 8.97 20.06
N VAL A 122 -56.99 7.67 20.15
CA VAL A 122 -58.15 7.12 20.86
C VAL A 122 -57.65 6.64 22.23
N SER A 123 -57.96 7.42 23.25
CA SER A 123 -57.89 7.04 24.66
C SER A 123 -59.11 6.17 25.00
N LYS A 124 -58.89 4.98 25.57
CA LYS A 124 -59.94 4.25 26.28
C LYS A 124 -59.48 3.98 27.71
N ARG A 125 -60.33 4.42 28.64
CA ARG A 125 -60.39 3.99 30.04
C ARG A 125 -60.75 2.52 30.13
#